data_AF-A0AAV4BZK8-F1
#
_entry.id   AF-A0AAV4BZK8-F1
#
_cell.length_a   1.000
_cell.length_b   1.000
_cell.length_c   1.000
_cell.angle_alpha   90.00
_cell.angle_beta   90.00
_cell.angle_gamma   90.00
#
_symmetry.space_group_name_H-M   'P 1'
#
loop_
_entity.id
_entity.type
_entity.pdbx_description
1 polymer ?
#
loop_
_entity_poly.entity_id
_entity_poly.type
_entity_poly.pdbx_seq_one_letter_code
_entity_poly.pdbx_strand_id
1 'polypeptide(L)'
;MATFGQCCFLILWTIFFTTFFAEAQISLLCEPGWLKTPSGANCVKLFDNPTKSWHDARRACKSNGGDLVIIRDKDKSKFIEEQLIHKNYNPIWIGLRKLHGGYRWPWLDEDVNVSDIPG
;
A
#
# COMPACT_ATOMS: atom_id res chain seq x y z
N MET A 1 5.31 -57.86 4.40
CA MET A 1 5.37 -57.42 2.99
C MET A 1 4.23 -56.45 2.80
N ALA A 2 4.43 -55.20 3.19
CA ALA A 2 4.84 -54.11 2.29
C ALA A 2 3.65 -53.62 1.45
N THR A 3 2.82 -52.81 2.11
CA THR A 3 1.78 -51.95 1.54
C THR A 3 2.44 -50.83 0.73
N PHE A 4 2.77 -51.09 -0.53
CA PHE A 4 3.22 -50.07 -1.48
C PHE A 4 2.01 -49.59 -2.30
N GLY A 5 1.27 -48.58 -1.81
CA GLY A 5 0.18 -48.02 -2.63
C GLY A 5 -0.66 -46.95 -1.96
N GLN A 6 -0.91 -47.02 -0.65
CA GLN A 6 -1.79 -46.07 0.02
C GLN A 6 -1.13 -44.70 0.30
N CYS A 7 0.19 -44.65 0.48
CA CYS A 7 0.89 -43.39 0.79
C CYS A 7 0.85 -42.38 -0.36
N CYS A 8 0.87 -42.84 -1.62
CA CYS A 8 0.95 -41.94 -2.78
C CYS A 8 -0.34 -41.12 -2.96
N PHE A 9 -1.50 -41.74 -2.72
CA PHE A 9 -2.80 -41.05 -2.79
C PHE A 9 -3.01 -40.04 -1.65
N LEU A 10 -2.56 -40.36 -0.43
CA LEU A 10 -2.61 -39.41 0.69
C LEU A 10 -1.69 -38.21 0.46
N ILE A 11 -0.48 -38.44 -0.07
CA ILE A 11 0.46 -37.36 -0.40
C ILE A 11 -0.14 -36.44 -1.47
N LEU A 12 -0.73 -37.00 -2.53
CA LEU A 12 -1.40 -36.21 -3.57
C LEU A 12 -2.61 -35.44 -3.03
N TRP A 13 -3.41 -36.05 -2.14
CA TRP A 13 -4.56 -35.37 -1.53
C TRP A 13 -4.12 -34.26 -0.56
N THR A 14 -3.05 -34.48 0.23
CA THR A 14 -2.47 -33.44 1.09
C THR A 14 -1.81 -32.33 0.28
N ILE A 15 -1.12 -32.63 -0.82
CA ILE A 15 -0.55 -31.61 -1.70
C ILE A 15 -1.68 -30.82 -2.33
N PHE A 16 -2.72 -31.46 -2.85
CA PHE A 16 -3.87 -30.76 -3.41
C PHE A 16 -4.60 -29.90 -2.36
N PHE A 17 -4.76 -30.38 -1.12
CA PHE A 17 -5.33 -29.60 -0.02
C PHE A 17 -4.39 -28.48 0.45
N THR A 18 -3.08 -28.70 0.58
CA THR A 18 -2.14 -27.65 1.05
C THR A 18 -1.86 -26.62 -0.03
N THR A 19 -1.79 -27.00 -1.31
CA THR A 19 -1.66 -26.06 -2.42
C THR A 19 -2.93 -25.24 -2.57
N PHE A 20 -4.11 -25.86 -2.42
CA PHE A 20 -5.38 -25.16 -2.48
C PHE A 20 -5.63 -24.24 -1.27
N PHE A 21 -5.17 -24.60 -0.07
CA PHE A 21 -5.26 -23.72 1.12
C PHE A 21 -4.20 -22.61 1.15
N ALA A 22 -3.07 -22.75 0.43
CA ALA A 22 -2.03 -21.74 0.37
C ALA A 22 -2.41 -20.53 -0.51
N GLU A 23 -3.29 -20.72 -1.49
CA GLU A 23 -3.66 -19.68 -2.46
C GLU A 23 -4.65 -18.64 -1.88
N ALA A 24 -5.40 -18.99 -0.84
CA ALA A 24 -6.43 -18.12 -0.26
C ALA A 24 -5.94 -17.15 0.84
N GLN A 25 -4.66 -17.17 1.21
CA GLN A 25 -4.08 -16.33 2.29
C GLN A 25 -3.25 -15.14 1.77
N ILE A 26 -3.05 -15.01 0.46
CA ILE A 26 -2.06 -14.07 -0.11
C ILE A 26 -2.56 -12.61 -0.11
N SER A 27 -3.87 -12.36 0.02
CA SER A 27 -4.42 -11.00 0.03
C SER A 27 -4.16 -10.18 1.32
N LEU A 28 -3.59 -10.78 2.38
CA LEU A 28 -3.32 -10.10 3.65
C LEU A 28 -1.88 -9.58 3.80
N LEU A 29 -0.99 -9.97 2.88
CA LEU A 29 0.41 -9.55 2.88
C LEU A 29 0.64 -8.50 1.80
N CYS A 30 1.27 -7.40 2.21
CA CYS A 30 1.77 -6.42 1.27
C CYS A 30 2.88 -7.05 0.41
N GLU A 31 2.98 -6.62 -0.84
CA GLU A 31 4.08 -7.04 -1.71
C GLU A 31 5.45 -6.75 -1.05
N PRO A 32 6.50 -7.52 -1.39
CA PRO A 32 7.84 -7.25 -0.90
C PRO A 32 8.25 -5.78 -1.13
N GLY A 33 8.73 -5.11 -0.08
CA GLY A 33 9.11 -3.70 -0.12
C GLY A 33 7.98 -2.72 0.21
N TRP A 34 6.76 -3.19 0.44
CA TRP A 34 5.67 -2.41 1.01
C TRP A 34 5.55 -2.64 2.52
N LEU A 35 5.28 -1.58 3.25
CA LEU A 35 5.06 -1.59 4.69
C LEU A 35 3.57 -1.74 4.97
N LYS A 36 3.23 -2.67 5.87
CA LYS A 36 1.85 -2.83 6.35
C LYS A 36 1.53 -1.76 7.38
N THR A 37 0.42 -1.05 7.20
CA THR A 37 -0.02 -0.06 8.20
C THR A 37 -0.47 -0.74 9.49
N PRO A 38 -0.47 -0.07 10.65
CA PRO A 38 -0.89 -0.66 11.94
C PRO A 38 -2.29 -1.29 11.89
N SER A 39 -3.23 -0.67 11.16
CA SER A 39 -4.58 -1.19 10.96
C SER A 39 -4.67 -2.41 10.03
N GLY A 40 -3.58 -2.78 9.35
CA GLY A 40 -3.51 -3.89 8.40
C GLY A 40 -4.30 -3.71 7.10
N ALA A 41 -5.08 -2.64 6.97
CA ALA A 41 -5.99 -2.41 5.84
C ALA A 41 -5.28 -1.85 4.59
N ASN A 42 -4.11 -1.24 4.72
CA ASN A 42 -3.40 -0.61 3.61
C ASN A 42 -1.90 -0.94 3.64
N CYS A 43 -1.28 -0.86 2.46
CA CYS A 43 0.16 -1.00 2.27
C CYS A 43 0.73 0.35 1.83
N VAL A 44 1.89 0.73 2.38
CA VAL A 44 2.58 1.98 2.04
C VAL A 44 4.02 1.71 1.64
N LYS A 45 4.49 2.34 0.57
CA LYS A 45 5.87 2.24 0.11
C LYS A 45 6.52 3.61 0.22
N LEU A 46 7.65 3.67 0.91
CA LEU A 46 8.41 4.90 1.09
C LEU A 46 9.51 4.96 0.02
N PHE A 47 9.62 6.11 -0.64
CA PHE A 47 10.66 6.37 -1.62
C PHE A 47 11.62 7.40 -1.04
N ASP A 48 12.89 7.01 -0.86
CA ASP A 48 13.94 7.88 -0.34
C ASP A 48 14.45 8.89 -1.37
N ASN A 49 14.18 8.65 -2.66
CA ASN A 49 14.68 9.52 -3.71
C ASN A 49 13.82 10.79 -3.79
N PRO A 50 14.39 11.98 -3.53
CA PRO A 50 13.64 13.23 -3.61
C PRO A 50 13.16 13.47 -5.05
N THR A 51 11.84 13.51 -5.22
CA THR A 51 11.22 13.91 -6.49
C THR A 51 11.05 15.43 -6.52
N LYS A 52 11.30 16.03 -7.69
CA LYS A 52 11.33 17.49 -7.86
C LYS A 52 9.97 18.16 -7.68
N SER A 53 8.88 17.45 -7.93
CA SER A 53 7.52 17.99 -7.80
C SER A 53 6.53 16.95 -7.27
N TRP A 54 5.44 17.44 -6.68
CA TRP A 54 4.31 16.62 -6.26
C TRP A 54 3.76 15.75 -7.40
N HIS A 55 3.70 16.29 -8.62
CA HIS A 55 3.22 15.56 -9.80
C HIS A 55 4.18 14.43 -10.19
N ASP A 56 5.49 14.64 -10.09
CA ASP A 56 6.47 13.59 -10.38
C ASP A 56 6.39 12.47 -9.35
N ALA A 57 6.28 12.82 -8.07
CA ALA A 57 6.05 11.87 -6.97
C ALA A 57 4.81 11.02 -7.21
N ARG A 58 3.70 11.67 -7.57
CA ARG A 58 2.44 10.98 -7.86
C ARG A 58 2.56 10.02 -9.04
N ARG A 59 3.22 10.42 -10.12
CA ARG A 59 3.46 9.53 -11.27
C ARG A 59 4.30 8.32 -10.88
N ALA A 60 5.32 8.49 -10.05
CA ALA A 60 6.14 7.38 -9.55
C ALA A 60 5.34 6.41 -8.67
N CYS A 61 4.44 6.90 -7.80
CA CYS A 61 3.55 6.04 -7.03
C CYS A 61 2.59 5.26 -7.94
N LYS A 62 2.00 5.93 -8.93
CA LYS A 62 1.10 5.30 -9.93
C LYS A 62 1.79 4.25 -10.77
N SER A 63 3.03 4.48 -11.19
CA SER A 63 3.81 3.48 -11.94
C SER A 63 4.17 2.25 -11.11
N ASN A 64 4.12 2.35 -9.77
CA ASN A 64 4.34 1.24 -8.84
C ASN A 64 3.03 0.57 -8.39
N GLY A 65 1.87 0.89 -9.01
CA GLY A 65 0.59 0.29 -8.66
C GLY A 65 -0.10 0.89 -7.43
N GLY A 66 0.35 2.05 -6.95
CA GLY A 66 -0.28 2.80 -5.86
C GLY A 66 -0.61 4.25 -6.21
N ASP A 67 -0.87 5.09 -5.21
CA ASP A 67 -0.94 6.56 -5.35
C ASP A 67 -0.30 7.19 -4.09
N LEU A 68 -0.15 8.51 -4.05
CA LEU A 68 0.38 9.19 -2.87
C LEU A 68 -0.52 8.92 -1.65
N VAL A 69 0.11 8.74 -0.49
CA VAL A 69 -0.61 8.35 0.73
C VAL A 69 -1.57 9.44 1.20
N ILE A 70 -2.80 9.02 1.52
CA ILE A 70 -3.80 9.84 2.20
C ILE A 70 -3.79 9.47 3.68
N ILE A 71 -3.67 10.48 4.54
CA ILE A 71 -3.58 10.32 5.99
C ILE A 71 -4.89 10.79 6.61
N ARG A 72 -5.72 9.84 7.03
CA ARG A 72 -6.98 10.09 7.76
C ARG A 72 -6.92 9.68 9.23
N ASP A 73 -5.89 8.92 9.59
CA ASP A 73 -5.73 8.29 10.88
C ASP A 73 -4.41 8.76 11.51
N LYS A 74 -4.46 9.09 12.80
CA LYS A 74 -3.30 9.51 13.59
C LYS A 74 -2.26 8.39 13.70
N ASP A 75 -2.70 7.15 13.81
CA ASP A 75 -1.81 5.98 13.89
C ASP A 75 -1.06 5.77 12.58
N LYS A 76 -1.72 6.02 11.43
CA LYS A 76 -1.06 6.01 10.12
C LYS A 76 -0.02 7.13 10.03
N SER A 77 -0.34 8.34 10.49
CA SER A 77 0.58 9.46 10.49
C SER A 77 1.82 9.17 11.33
N LYS A 78 1.62 8.71 12.57
CA LYS A 78 2.69 8.39 13.52
C LYS A 78 3.56 7.27 13.01
N PHE A 79 2.96 6.21 12.47
CA PHE A 79 3.70 5.11 11.86
C PHE A 79 4.60 5.58 10.73
N ILE A 80 4.11 6.41 9.80
CA ILE A 80 4.93 6.94 8.71
C ILE A 80 6.07 7.79 9.27
N GLU A 81 5.80 8.69 10.21
CA GLU A 81 6.80 9.53 10.86
C GLU A 81 7.92 8.72 11.52
N GLU A 82 7.57 7.69 12.28
CA GLU A 82 8.53 6.78 12.91
C GLU A 82 9.42 6.09 11.87
N GLN A 83 8.85 5.64 10.74
CA GLN A 83 9.62 5.01 9.66
C GLN A 83 10.57 6.01 8.97
N LEU A 84 10.14 7.27 8.78
CA LEU A 84 10.99 8.33 8.21
C LEU A 84 12.17 8.63 9.12
N ILE A 85 11.94 8.78 10.44
CA ILE A 85 12.98 9.06 11.43
C ILE A 85 13.95 7.89 11.53
N HIS A 86 13.44 6.67 11.66
CA HIS A 86 14.26 5.48 11.85
C HIS A 86 15.22 5.23 10.68
N LYS A 87 14.79 5.53 9.45
CA LYS A 87 15.59 5.35 8.24
C LYS A 87 16.32 6.60 7.78
N ASN A 88 16.18 7.71 8.51
CA ASN A 88 16.75 9.02 8.18
C ASN A 88 16.40 9.46 6.74
N TYR A 89 15.14 9.30 6.36
CA TYR A 89 14.66 9.68 5.03
C TYR A 89 14.53 11.18 4.88
N ASN A 90 14.74 11.65 3.65
CA ASN A 90 14.42 13.03 3.27
C ASN A 90 12.92 13.31 3.38
N PRO A 91 12.50 14.59 3.44
CA PRO A 91 11.08 14.94 3.35
C PRO A 91 10.44 14.34 2.10
N ILE A 92 9.31 13.64 2.30
CA ILE A 92 8.59 12.93 1.24
C ILE A 92 7.28 13.64 0.88
N TRP A 93 6.82 13.43 -0.35
CA TRP A 93 5.51 13.89 -0.80
C TRP A 93 4.38 13.00 -0.28
N ILE A 94 3.24 13.62 0.04
CA ILE A 94 1.99 12.96 0.45
C ILE A 94 0.83 13.43 -0.43
N GLY A 95 -0.34 12.81 -0.31
CA GLY A 95 -1.50 13.09 -1.16
C GLY A 95 -2.12 14.48 -1.01
N LEU A 96 -1.71 15.26 -0.01
CA LEU A 96 -2.17 16.63 0.20
C LEU A 96 -1.53 17.59 -0.83
N ARG A 97 -2.32 18.43 -1.49
CA ARG A 97 -1.78 19.44 -2.42
C ARG A 97 -2.47 20.78 -2.35
N LYS A 98 -1.78 21.85 -2.78
CA LYS A 98 -2.40 23.17 -2.96
C LYS A 98 -3.02 23.22 -4.32
N LEU A 99 -4.22 23.79 -4.40
CA LEU A 99 -4.73 24.26 -5.67
C LEU A 99 -4.18 25.66 -5.96
N HIS A 100 -3.84 25.91 -7.23
CA HIS A 100 -3.37 27.22 -7.66
C HIS A 100 -4.47 28.27 -7.43
N GLY A 101 -4.12 29.39 -6.79
CA GLY A 101 -5.08 30.46 -6.46
C GLY A 101 -6.09 30.13 -5.35
N GLY A 102 -6.01 28.95 -4.73
CA GLY A 102 -6.93 28.54 -3.67
C GLY A 102 -6.34 28.66 -2.26
N TYR A 103 -7.23 28.81 -1.27
CA TYR A 103 -6.93 28.71 0.16
C TYR A 103 -7.16 27.29 0.72
N ARG A 104 -7.45 26.32 -0.16
CA ARG A 104 -7.76 24.93 0.20
C ARG A 104 -6.58 24.00 -0.08
N TRP A 105 -6.50 22.95 0.72
CA TRP A 105 -5.55 21.85 0.59
C TRP A 105 -6.31 20.53 0.54
N PRO A 106 -6.94 20.19 -0.60
CA PRO A 106 -7.64 18.92 -0.72
C PRO A 106 -6.67 17.75 -0.72
N TRP A 107 -7.11 16.64 -0.16
CA TRP A 107 -6.52 15.33 -0.38
C TRP A 107 -6.93 14.75 -1.73
N LEU A 108 -6.26 13.69 -2.18
CA LEU A 108 -6.54 13.05 -3.46
C LEU A 108 -7.96 12.49 -3.62
N ASP A 109 -8.62 12.14 -2.52
CA ASP A 109 -10.01 11.65 -2.44
C ASP A 109 -11.03 12.80 -2.32
N GLU A 110 -10.58 14.02 -2.02
CA GLU A 110 -11.40 15.24 -1.95
C GLU A 110 -11.37 16.04 -3.25
N ASP A 111 -10.73 15.54 -4.30
CA ASP A 111 -10.87 16.06 -5.65
C ASP A 111 -12.27 15.72 -6.19
N VAL A 112 -13.28 16.34 -5.59
CA VAL A 112 -14.62 16.44 -6.12
C VAL A 112 -14.53 17.24 -7.42
N ASN A 113 -15.19 16.79 -8.48
CA ASN A 113 -15.25 17.53 -9.73
C ASN A 113 -15.66 18.97 -9.42
N VAL A 114 -14.90 19.93 -9.94
CA VAL A 114 -15.18 21.37 -9.80
C VAL A 114 -16.60 21.74 -10.32
N SER A 115 -17.25 20.83 -11.04
CA SER A 115 -18.65 20.92 -11.48
C SER A 115 -19.70 20.83 -10.37
N ASP A 116 -19.36 20.32 -9.17
CA ASP A 116 -20.36 19.95 -8.16
C ASP A 116 -20.44 20.95 -7.00
N ILE A 117 -19.78 22.10 -7.11
CA ILE A 117 -19.90 23.20 -6.14
C ILE A 117 -21.10 24.08 -6.55
N PRO A 118 -22.25 24.06 -5.85
CA PRO A 118 -23.27 25.08 -6.06
C PRO A 118 -22.67 26.44 -5.69
N GLY A 119 -22.72 27.36 -6.65
CA GLY A 119 -22.33 28.76 -6.48
C GLY A 119 -23.27 29.54 -5.57
#